data_AF-Q47LG8-F1
#
_entry.id   AF-Q47LG8-F1
#
_cell.length_a   1.000
_cell.length_b   1.000
_cell.length_c   1.000
_cell.angle_alpha   90.00
_cell.angle_beta   90.00
_cell.angle_gamma   90.00
#
_symmetry.space_group_name_H-M   'P 1'
#
loop_
_entity.id
_entity.type
_entity.pdbx_description
1 polymer ?
#
loop_
_entity_poly.entity_id
_entity_poly.type
_entity_poly.pdbx_seq_one_letter_code
_entity_poly.pdbx_strand_id
1 'polypeptide(L)'
;MIREPADRRAKPPYGRAAVLRLASWFDQADAATAHRLFTAAFSLYPARHLSGSTEETIAVAASWWDVPPADTSAVRPARGGALAPAEDHSAQQVRLRDTAEAAAHWRRSAAEEVRSRLAELTPRTGRITLSQAALGVLVELLTRALGSGDATAAPVSAGDLELDIRLHVRHDADAVLVLSEDGGDLTLTGLRLCATPYARTEPEHGSDAVADTDTEPHTPVPAMSGSDDADNLAV
;
A
#
# COMPACT_ATOMS: atom_id res chain seq x y z
N MET A 1 -36.64 -30.11 20.33
CA MET A 1 -36.92 -29.87 18.90
C MET A 1 -36.47 -28.46 18.57
N ILE A 2 -35.18 -28.31 18.27
CA ILE A 2 -34.61 -28.08 16.93
C ILE A 2 -35.03 -26.71 16.39
N ARG A 3 -34.16 -25.75 16.67
CA ARG A 3 -34.08 -24.42 16.05
C ARG A 3 -33.39 -24.65 14.71
N GLU A 4 -34.11 -24.55 13.60
CA GLU A 4 -33.49 -24.49 12.26
C GLU A 4 -32.93 -23.08 12.06
N PRO A 5 -31.62 -22.90 11.88
CA PRO A 5 -31.11 -21.72 11.22
C PRO A 5 -31.31 -21.91 9.71
N ALA A 6 -32.29 -21.21 9.14
CA ALA A 6 -32.41 -21.05 7.71
C ALA A 6 -31.21 -20.23 7.21
N ASP A 7 -30.09 -20.89 6.95
CA ASP A 7 -28.96 -20.36 6.21
C ASP A 7 -29.35 -20.24 4.72
N ARG A 8 -30.28 -19.31 4.43
CA ARG A 8 -30.49 -18.80 3.08
C ARG A 8 -29.34 -17.84 2.80
N ARG A 9 -28.15 -18.37 2.53
CA ARG A 9 -27.16 -17.67 1.71
C ARG A 9 -27.86 -17.31 0.41
N ALA A 10 -28.31 -16.06 0.31
CA ALA A 10 -28.86 -15.50 -0.90
C ALA A 10 -27.76 -15.58 -1.96
N LYS A 11 -27.87 -16.59 -2.82
CA LYS A 11 -27.02 -16.73 -4.00
C LYS A 11 -27.19 -15.42 -4.78
N PRO A 12 -26.10 -14.72 -5.15
CA PRO A 12 -26.23 -13.47 -5.88
C PRO A 12 -27.14 -13.73 -7.09
N PRO A 13 -28.25 -12.99 -7.23
CA PRO A 13 -29.29 -13.30 -8.21
C PRO A 13 -28.80 -13.21 -9.67
N TYR A 14 -27.60 -12.65 -9.87
CA TYR A 14 -27.00 -12.34 -11.17
C TYR A 14 -25.61 -12.98 -11.30
N GLY A 15 -25.58 -14.31 -11.45
CA GLY A 15 -24.34 -15.07 -11.71
C GLY A 15 -24.34 -15.72 -13.09
N ARG A 16 -23.22 -16.34 -13.50
CA ARG A 16 -23.06 -17.06 -14.79
C ARG A 16 -24.24 -18.01 -15.10
N ALA A 17 -24.77 -18.69 -14.08
CA ALA A 17 -25.91 -19.60 -14.24
C ALA A 17 -27.20 -18.90 -14.69
N ALA A 18 -27.42 -17.65 -14.27
CA ALA A 18 -28.57 -16.86 -14.69
C ALA A 18 -28.43 -16.42 -16.16
N VAL A 19 -27.22 -16.05 -16.58
CA VAL A 19 -26.92 -15.67 -17.98
C VAL A 19 -27.09 -16.86 -18.93
N LEU A 20 -26.60 -18.04 -18.56
CA LEU A 20 -26.77 -19.24 -19.38
C LEU A 20 -28.24 -19.67 -19.49
N ARG A 21 -29.02 -19.50 -18.42
CA ARG A 21 -30.46 -19.75 -18.45
C ARG A 21 -31.17 -18.77 -19.39
N LEU A 22 -30.81 -17.49 -19.34
CA LEU A 22 -31.34 -16.49 -20.27
C LEU A 22 -30.98 -16.83 -21.72
N ALA A 23 -29.72 -17.22 -21.98
CA ALA A 23 -29.28 -17.65 -23.31
C ALA A 23 -30.09 -18.84 -23.84
N SER A 24 -30.39 -19.83 -22.99
CA SER A 24 -31.25 -20.97 -23.39
C SER A 24 -32.67 -20.57 -23.75
N TRP A 25 -33.21 -19.50 -23.14
CA TRP A 25 -34.52 -18.97 -23.50
C TRP A 25 -34.50 -18.21 -24.81
N PHE A 26 -33.40 -17.52 -25.13
CA PHE A 26 -33.22 -16.86 -26.43
C PHE A 26 -33.05 -17.87 -27.57
N ASP A 27 -32.30 -18.94 -27.34
CA ASP A 27 -32.06 -20.01 -28.33
C ASP A 27 -33.37 -20.69 -28.79
N GLN A 28 -34.35 -20.77 -27.89
CA GLN A 28 -35.65 -21.42 -28.14
C GLN A 28 -36.74 -20.44 -28.59
N ALA A 29 -36.48 -19.14 -28.62
CA ALA A 29 -37.49 -18.12 -28.88
C ALA A 29 -37.55 -17.73 -30.36
N ASP A 30 -38.77 -17.52 -30.87
CA ASP A 30 -38.97 -16.81 -32.14
C ASP A 30 -38.64 -15.31 -31.99
N ALA A 31 -38.50 -14.58 -33.10
CA ALA A 31 -38.07 -13.18 -33.09
C ALA A 31 -38.96 -12.27 -32.22
N ALA A 32 -40.28 -12.50 -32.21
CA ALA A 32 -41.22 -11.72 -31.41
C ALA A 32 -41.10 -12.03 -29.90
N THR A 33 -40.81 -13.27 -29.53
CA THR A 33 -40.63 -13.69 -28.13
C THR A 33 -39.25 -13.31 -27.62
N ALA A 34 -38.20 -13.43 -28.46
CA ALA A 34 -36.86 -12.93 -28.15
C ALA A 34 -36.89 -11.43 -27.87
N HIS A 35 -37.64 -10.65 -28.67
CA HIS A 35 -37.81 -9.21 -28.42
C HIS A 35 -38.48 -8.91 -27.06
N ARG A 36 -39.51 -9.68 -26.69
CA ARG A 36 -40.18 -9.55 -25.39
C ARG A 36 -39.28 -9.96 -24.22
N LEU A 37 -38.55 -11.06 -24.36
CA LEU A 37 -37.56 -11.52 -23.38
C LEU A 37 -36.44 -10.49 -23.18
N PHE A 38 -35.91 -9.93 -24.27
CA PHE A 38 -34.92 -8.85 -24.22
C PHE A 38 -35.45 -7.63 -23.49
N THR A 39 -36.68 -7.20 -23.82
CA THR A 39 -37.31 -6.04 -23.20
C THR A 39 -37.53 -6.24 -21.69
N ALA A 40 -37.93 -7.45 -21.27
CA ALA A 40 -38.18 -7.79 -19.87
C ALA A 40 -36.89 -7.99 -19.06
N ALA A 41 -35.88 -8.68 -19.62
CA ALA A 41 -34.63 -9.00 -18.92
C ALA A 41 -33.74 -7.78 -18.71
N PHE A 42 -33.72 -6.86 -19.69
CA PHE A 42 -32.86 -5.68 -19.67
C PHE A 42 -33.62 -4.39 -19.34
N SER A 43 -34.90 -4.49 -18.96
CA SER A 43 -35.73 -3.33 -18.62
C SER A 43 -35.63 -2.23 -19.69
N LEU A 44 -35.67 -2.58 -20.97
CA LEU A 44 -35.61 -1.57 -22.05
C LEU A 44 -36.93 -0.81 -22.23
N TYR A 45 -38.02 -1.26 -21.60
CA TYR A 45 -39.28 -0.52 -21.62
C TYR A 45 -39.22 0.79 -20.80
N PRO A 46 -38.65 0.84 -19.57
CA PRO A 46 -38.49 2.09 -18.84
C PRO A 46 -37.50 3.09 -19.46
N ALA A 47 -36.66 2.70 -20.44
CA ALA A 47 -35.85 3.67 -21.19
C ALA A 47 -36.70 4.61 -22.06
N ARG A 48 -37.93 4.23 -22.44
CA ARG A 48 -38.93 5.13 -23.06
C ARG A 48 -39.53 6.14 -22.09
N HIS A 49 -39.24 5.98 -20.81
CA HIS A 49 -39.71 6.80 -19.72
C HIS A 49 -38.56 7.55 -19.04
N LEU A 50 -37.37 7.60 -19.64
CA LEU A 50 -36.35 8.55 -19.21
C LEU A 50 -36.66 9.90 -19.85
N SER A 51 -37.43 10.74 -19.15
CA SER A 51 -37.61 12.14 -19.51
C SER A 51 -36.81 13.00 -18.54
N GLY A 52 -35.85 13.77 -19.04
CA GLY A 52 -35.26 14.88 -18.31
C GLY A 52 -35.78 16.20 -18.88
N SER A 53 -35.91 17.23 -18.07
CA SER A 53 -36.02 18.60 -18.57
C SER A 53 -34.60 19.13 -18.79
N THR A 54 -34.23 19.46 -20.01
CA THR A 54 -33.02 20.26 -20.29
C THR A 54 -33.45 21.71 -20.31
N GLU A 55 -32.74 22.61 -19.63
CA GLU A 55 -32.99 24.06 -19.78
C GLU A 55 -32.47 24.55 -21.14
N GLU A 56 -31.51 23.84 -21.72
CA GLU A 56 -30.85 24.22 -22.96
C GLU A 56 -31.46 23.49 -24.16
N THR A 57 -31.88 24.26 -25.18
CA THR A 57 -32.50 23.75 -26.40
C THR A 57 -31.41 23.30 -27.37
N ILE A 58 -31.13 21.99 -27.40
CA ILE A 58 -30.14 21.42 -28.32
C ILE A 58 -30.79 21.20 -29.69
N ALA A 59 -30.13 21.65 -30.76
CA ALA A 59 -30.60 21.43 -32.12
C ALA A 59 -30.61 19.92 -32.46
N VAL A 60 -31.67 19.45 -33.13
CA VAL A 60 -31.89 18.02 -33.45
C VAL A 60 -30.75 17.41 -34.28
N ALA A 61 -30.06 18.22 -35.09
CA ALA A 61 -28.93 17.78 -35.92
C ALA A 61 -27.56 17.87 -35.21
N ALA A 62 -27.53 18.26 -33.94
CA ALA A 62 -26.28 18.44 -33.23
C ALA A 62 -25.60 17.08 -32.95
N SER A 63 -24.29 17.04 -33.22
CA SER A 63 -23.43 15.90 -32.90
C SER A 63 -23.36 15.72 -31.39
N TRP A 64 -23.60 14.50 -30.91
CA TRP A 64 -23.53 14.15 -29.48
C TRP A 64 -22.13 14.31 -28.88
N TRP A 65 -21.09 14.41 -29.71
CA TRP A 65 -19.71 14.63 -29.28
C TRP A 65 -19.42 16.10 -28.95
N ASP A 66 -20.13 17.03 -29.60
CA ASP A 66 -19.87 18.47 -29.56
C ASP A 66 -20.91 19.24 -28.73
N VAL A 67 -21.90 18.53 -28.19
CA VAL A 67 -22.98 19.10 -27.37
C VAL A 67 -22.60 19.00 -25.89
N PRO A 68 -22.91 20.02 -25.06
CA PRO A 68 -22.68 19.98 -23.62
C PRO A 68 -23.28 18.72 -22.98
N PRO A 69 -22.57 18.07 -22.04
CA PRO A 69 -23.09 16.89 -21.36
C PRO A 69 -24.38 17.21 -20.61
N ALA A 70 -25.40 16.37 -20.77
CA ALA A 70 -26.68 16.55 -20.11
C ALA A 70 -26.52 16.45 -18.58
N ASP A 71 -27.10 17.39 -17.85
CA ASP A 71 -27.15 17.34 -16.38
C ASP A 71 -28.03 16.16 -15.93
N THR A 72 -27.37 15.13 -15.40
CA THR A 72 -28.04 13.89 -14.96
C THR A 72 -28.78 14.06 -13.64
N SER A 73 -28.60 15.17 -12.92
CA SER A 73 -29.25 15.42 -11.62
C SER A 73 -30.78 15.53 -11.73
N ALA A 74 -31.29 15.85 -12.92
CA ALA A 74 -32.72 16.03 -13.19
C ALA A 74 -33.41 14.85 -13.92
N VAL A 75 -32.71 13.72 -14.14
CA VAL A 75 -33.33 12.55 -14.80
C VAL A 75 -34.30 11.88 -13.82
N ARG A 76 -35.57 12.29 -13.88
CA ARG A 76 -36.68 11.65 -13.18
C ARG A 76 -37.32 10.59 -14.08
N PRO A 77 -37.63 9.39 -13.58
CA PRO A 77 -38.43 8.44 -14.35
C PRO A 77 -39.80 9.05 -14.65
N ALA A 78 -40.07 9.24 -15.94
CA ALA A 78 -41.33 9.71 -16.51
C ALA A 78 -42.40 8.65 -16.25
N ARG A 79 -43.15 8.81 -15.16
CA ARG A 79 -44.26 7.97 -14.70
C ARG A 79 -43.83 6.72 -13.93
N GLY A 80 -44.00 6.81 -12.61
CA GLY A 80 -44.54 5.71 -11.80
C GLY A 80 -43.59 4.58 -11.37
N GLY A 81 -42.33 4.58 -11.77
CA GLY A 81 -41.33 3.68 -11.18
C GLY A 81 -40.68 4.35 -9.98
N ALA A 82 -41.13 4.08 -8.76
CA ALA A 82 -40.29 4.34 -7.60
C ALA A 82 -39.01 3.50 -7.78
N LEU A 83 -37.86 4.16 -7.97
CA LEU A 83 -36.58 3.48 -7.78
C LEU A 83 -36.65 2.84 -6.40
N ALA A 84 -36.41 1.53 -6.32
CA ALA A 84 -36.36 0.86 -5.03
C ALA A 84 -35.43 1.66 -4.12
N PRO A 85 -35.82 1.92 -2.85
CA PRO A 85 -34.94 2.63 -1.92
C PRO A 85 -33.58 1.94 -1.92
N ALA A 86 -32.51 2.72 -2.10
CA ALA A 86 -31.17 2.19 -1.97
C ALA A 86 -31.07 1.48 -0.62
N GLU A 87 -30.56 0.24 -0.62
CA GLU A 87 -30.40 -0.51 0.62
C GLU A 87 -29.48 0.28 1.56
N ASP A 88 -29.85 0.34 2.84
CA ASP A 88 -29.04 1.04 3.85
C ASP A 88 -27.77 0.23 4.13
N HIS A 89 -26.69 0.60 3.44
CA HIS A 89 -25.36 0.00 3.60
C HIS A 89 -24.55 0.67 4.72
N SER A 90 -25.11 1.58 5.53
CA SER A 90 -24.38 2.29 6.59
C SER A 90 -23.68 1.31 7.55
N ALA A 91 -24.37 0.25 7.97
CA ALA A 91 -23.80 -0.78 8.84
C ALA A 91 -22.66 -1.57 8.16
N GLN A 92 -22.72 -1.77 6.85
CA GLN A 92 -21.62 -2.41 6.10
C GLN A 92 -20.42 -1.48 5.97
N GLN A 93 -20.66 -0.18 5.71
CA GLN A 93 -19.62 0.83 5.62
C GLN A 93 -18.89 1.00 6.96
N VAL A 94 -19.61 1.04 8.08
CA VAL A 94 -19.01 1.10 9.42
C VAL A 94 -18.11 -0.11 9.66
N ARG A 95 -18.59 -1.34 9.39
CA ARG A 95 -17.75 -2.54 9.55
C ARG A 95 -16.49 -2.50 8.68
N LEU A 96 -16.61 -2.08 7.42
CA LEU A 96 -15.46 -1.97 6.52
C LEU A 96 -14.45 -0.95 7.05
N ARG A 97 -14.93 0.20 7.54
CA ARG A 97 -14.09 1.22 8.16
C ARG A 97 -13.38 0.69 9.40
N ASP A 98 -14.10 0.06 10.32
CA ASP A 98 -13.52 -0.52 11.54
C ASP A 98 -12.46 -1.57 11.21
N THR A 99 -12.71 -2.43 10.22
CA THR A 99 -11.72 -3.41 9.77
C THR A 99 -10.47 -2.77 9.16
N ALA A 100 -10.64 -1.67 8.41
CA ALA A 100 -9.52 -0.94 7.83
C ALA A 100 -8.70 -0.21 8.91
N GLU A 101 -9.36 0.43 9.88
CA GLU A 101 -8.71 1.11 11.00
C GLU A 101 -7.95 0.12 11.88
N ALA A 102 -8.54 -1.05 12.17
CA ALA A 102 -7.85 -2.12 12.89
C ALA A 102 -6.63 -2.63 12.11
N ALA A 103 -6.77 -2.91 10.81
CA ALA A 103 -5.65 -3.35 9.99
C ALA A 103 -4.50 -2.31 9.93
N ALA A 104 -4.82 -1.03 9.81
CA ALA A 104 -3.84 0.05 9.84
C ALA A 104 -3.17 0.19 11.21
N HIS A 105 -3.90 -0.06 12.30
CA HIS A 105 -3.31 -0.10 13.64
C HIS A 105 -2.31 -1.27 13.76
N TRP A 106 -2.70 -2.48 13.34
CA TRP A 106 -1.80 -3.64 13.38
C TRP A 106 -0.53 -3.45 12.55
N ARG A 107 -0.63 -2.85 11.35
CA ARG A 107 0.57 -2.55 10.54
C ARG A 107 1.50 -1.55 11.22
N ARG A 108 0.97 -0.52 11.88
CA ARG A 108 1.79 0.45 12.63
C ARG A 108 2.51 -0.20 13.80
N SER A 109 1.81 -1.01 14.60
CA SER A 109 2.42 -1.75 15.71
C SER A 109 3.49 -2.74 15.22
N ALA A 110 3.25 -3.41 14.09
CA ALA A 110 4.22 -4.29 13.47
C ALA A 110 5.48 -3.56 12.98
N ALA A 111 5.33 -2.38 12.39
CA ALA A 111 6.47 -1.55 11.98
C ALA A 111 7.28 -1.05 13.18
N GLU A 112 6.62 -0.68 14.28
CA GLU A 112 7.27 -0.30 15.53
C GLU A 112 8.06 -1.49 16.14
N GLU A 113 7.51 -2.70 16.09
CA GLU A 113 8.23 -3.91 16.49
C GLU A 113 9.49 -4.10 15.64
N VAL A 114 9.39 -4.03 14.31
CA VAL A 114 10.56 -4.13 13.41
C VAL A 114 11.61 -3.08 13.77
N ARG A 115 11.19 -1.81 13.97
CA ARG A 115 12.08 -0.72 14.37
C ARG A 115 12.78 -1.00 15.70
N SER A 116 12.05 -1.51 16.70
CA SER A 116 12.63 -1.79 18.02
C SER A 116 13.61 -2.96 17.99
N ARG A 117 13.30 -4.02 17.22
CA ARG A 117 14.12 -5.24 17.12
C ARG A 117 15.33 -5.07 16.21
N LEU A 118 15.26 -4.16 15.25
CA LEU A 118 16.34 -3.85 14.31
C LEU A 118 16.88 -2.43 14.50
N ALA A 119 16.74 -1.84 15.68
CA ALA A 119 17.21 -0.48 15.96
C ALA A 119 18.72 -0.32 15.71
N GLU A 120 19.46 -1.39 16.01
CA GLU A 120 20.89 -1.51 15.75
C GLU A 120 21.15 -2.48 14.59
N LEU A 121 22.35 -2.38 14.00
CA LEU A 121 22.78 -3.29 12.96
C LEU A 121 22.84 -4.72 13.49
N THR A 122 22.12 -5.63 12.85
CA THR A 122 22.05 -7.03 13.27
C THR A 122 23.46 -7.64 13.44
N PRO A 123 23.66 -8.53 14.42
CA PRO A 123 24.92 -9.25 14.56
C PRO A 123 25.21 -10.07 13.29
N ARG A 124 26.49 -10.40 13.06
CA ARG A 124 26.86 -11.29 11.93
C ARG A 124 26.14 -12.62 12.02
N THR A 125 26.06 -13.21 13.21
CA THR A 125 25.30 -14.45 13.42
C THR A 125 24.34 -14.25 14.57
N GLY A 126 23.06 -14.56 14.38
CA GLY A 126 22.07 -14.40 15.44
C GLY A 126 20.68 -14.86 15.06
N ARG A 127 19.81 -14.85 16.07
CA ARG A 127 18.38 -15.12 15.91
C ARG A 127 17.56 -13.98 16.50
N ILE A 128 16.54 -13.53 15.76
CA ILE A 128 15.60 -12.50 16.19
C ILE A 128 14.19 -13.07 16.06
N THR A 129 13.38 -12.93 17.09
CA THR A 129 11.96 -13.30 17.07
C THR A 129 11.11 -12.10 16.69
N LEU A 130 10.23 -12.28 15.71
CA LEU A 130 9.28 -11.27 15.26
C LEU A 130 7.87 -11.86 15.22
N SER A 131 6.87 -11.03 15.51
CA SER A 131 5.48 -11.41 15.23
C SER A 131 5.25 -11.62 13.73
N GLN A 132 4.21 -12.38 13.37
CA GLN A 132 3.82 -12.62 11.98
C GLN A 132 3.63 -11.33 11.19
N ALA A 133 2.99 -10.32 11.81
CA ALA A 133 2.75 -9.04 11.18
C ALA A 133 4.06 -8.26 10.98
N ALA A 134 4.97 -8.27 11.96
CA ALA A 134 6.29 -7.63 11.86
C ALA A 134 7.16 -8.28 10.79
N LEU A 135 7.17 -9.62 10.72
CA LEU A 135 7.86 -10.35 9.65
C LEU A 135 7.30 -9.98 8.27
N GLY A 136 5.98 -9.86 8.14
CA GLY A 136 5.33 -9.40 6.90
C GLY A 136 5.81 -8.01 6.45
N VAL A 137 5.83 -7.04 7.37
CA VAL A 137 6.36 -5.67 7.08
C VAL A 137 7.83 -5.73 6.70
N LEU A 138 8.64 -6.50 7.42
CA LEU A 138 10.07 -6.65 7.15
C LEU A 138 10.32 -7.24 5.75
N VAL A 139 9.63 -8.31 5.38
CA VAL A 139 9.79 -8.97 4.07
C VAL A 139 9.36 -8.03 2.94
N GLU A 140 8.30 -7.25 3.13
CA GLU A 140 7.86 -6.25 2.16
C GLU A 140 8.94 -5.17 1.93
N LEU A 141 9.51 -4.62 3.01
CA LEU A 141 10.58 -3.64 2.94
C LEU A 141 11.86 -4.24 2.36
N LEU A 142 12.21 -5.47 2.74
CA LEU A 142 13.38 -6.19 2.22
C LEU A 142 13.25 -6.42 0.71
N THR A 143 12.07 -6.85 0.26
CA THR A 143 11.77 -7.04 -1.17
C THR A 143 11.90 -5.72 -1.93
N ARG A 144 11.37 -4.62 -1.37
CA ARG A 144 11.51 -3.27 -1.96
C ARG A 144 12.97 -2.81 -1.99
N ALA A 145 13.75 -3.06 -0.95
CA ALA A 145 15.15 -2.66 -0.86
C ALA A 145 16.05 -3.43 -1.84
N LEU A 146 15.86 -4.76 -1.93
CA LEU A 146 16.58 -5.59 -2.90
C LEU A 146 16.10 -5.37 -4.34
N GLY A 147 14.88 -4.88 -4.53
CA GLY A 147 14.38 -4.46 -5.83
C GLY A 147 14.90 -3.10 -6.31
N SER A 148 15.41 -2.25 -5.41
CA SER A 148 15.92 -0.91 -5.75
C SER A 148 17.39 -0.90 -6.15
N GLY A 149 18.15 -1.95 -5.84
CA GLY A 149 19.55 -2.08 -6.22
C GLY A 149 20.22 -3.36 -5.71
N ASP A 150 21.51 -3.49 -6.01
CA ASP A 150 22.33 -4.63 -5.60
C ASP A 150 23.04 -4.35 -4.27
N ALA A 151 22.57 -5.02 -3.21
CA ALA A 151 23.13 -4.90 -1.86
C ALA A 151 24.61 -5.31 -1.76
N THR A 152 25.10 -6.13 -2.69
CA THR A 152 26.51 -6.59 -2.72
C THR A 152 27.45 -5.50 -3.22
N ALA A 153 26.96 -4.60 -4.08
CA ALA A 153 27.73 -3.50 -4.62
C ALA A 153 27.72 -2.27 -3.70
N ALA A 154 26.57 -1.95 -3.11
CA ALA A 154 26.41 -0.84 -2.18
C ALA A 154 25.23 -1.08 -1.22
N PRO A 155 25.21 -0.46 -0.02
CA PRO A 155 24.05 -0.49 0.86
C PRO A 155 22.78 -0.03 0.15
N VAL A 156 21.69 -0.80 0.29
CA VAL A 156 20.38 -0.46 -0.27
C VAL A 156 19.39 -0.18 0.85
N SER A 157 18.41 0.68 0.60
CA SER A 157 17.36 0.97 1.58
C SER A 157 15.99 1.09 0.93
N ALA A 158 14.96 0.82 1.73
CA ALA A 158 13.57 1.08 1.37
C ALA A 158 12.84 1.64 2.59
N GLY A 159 11.99 2.65 2.36
CA GLY A 159 11.22 3.30 3.39
C GLY A 159 9.73 3.27 3.12
N ASP A 160 8.97 3.41 4.20
CA ASP A 160 7.54 3.59 4.20
C ASP A 160 7.22 4.79 5.10
N LEU A 161 6.71 5.86 4.48
CA LEU A 161 6.40 7.11 5.17
C LEU A 161 5.19 6.97 6.09
N GLU A 162 4.19 6.17 5.71
CA GLU A 162 2.97 5.98 6.51
C GLU A 162 3.26 5.22 7.80
N LEU A 163 4.22 4.29 7.74
CA LEU A 163 4.66 3.49 8.88
C LEU A 163 5.85 4.12 9.64
N ASP A 164 6.34 5.29 9.22
CA ASP A 164 7.55 5.95 9.74
C ASP A 164 8.73 4.98 9.95
N ILE A 165 9.07 4.23 8.89
CA ILE A 165 10.14 3.24 8.94
C ILE A 165 11.00 3.27 7.68
N ARG A 166 12.30 3.04 7.83
CA ARG A 166 13.24 2.75 6.76
C ARG A 166 14.10 1.55 7.12
N LEU A 167 14.12 0.56 6.25
CA LEU A 167 15.02 -0.58 6.33
C LEU A 167 16.28 -0.28 5.52
N HIS A 168 17.43 -0.49 6.14
CA HIS A 168 18.74 -0.47 5.49
C HIS A 168 19.30 -1.88 5.45
N VAL A 169 19.83 -2.25 4.29
CA VAL A 169 20.36 -3.58 4.00
C VAL A 169 21.81 -3.41 3.55
N ARG A 170 22.72 -4.11 4.22
CA ARG A 170 24.14 -4.15 3.89
C ARG A 170 24.56 -5.59 3.65
N HIS A 171 25.37 -5.83 2.64
CA HIS A 171 25.96 -7.14 2.42
C HIS A 171 27.15 -7.37 3.38
N ASP A 172 27.20 -8.56 3.96
CA ASP A 172 28.31 -9.10 4.76
C ASP A 172 28.30 -10.62 4.54
N ALA A 173 29.27 -11.13 3.77
CA ALA A 173 29.25 -12.51 3.25
C ALA A 173 29.20 -13.58 4.35
N ASP A 174 29.74 -13.28 5.53
CA ASP A 174 29.77 -14.20 6.68
C ASP A 174 28.53 -14.08 7.56
N ALA A 175 27.59 -13.17 7.23
CA ALA A 175 26.40 -12.96 8.03
C ALA A 175 25.32 -14.03 7.79
N VAL A 176 24.80 -14.57 8.88
CA VAL A 176 23.66 -15.51 8.90
C VAL A 176 22.69 -15.07 9.99
N LEU A 177 21.54 -14.55 9.58
CA LEU A 177 20.49 -14.08 10.48
C LEU A 177 19.27 -14.99 10.36
N VAL A 178 18.82 -15.55 11.49
CA VAL A 178 17.57 -16.32 11.56
C VAL A 178 16.48 -15.45 12.14
N LEU A 179 15.41 -15.25 11.38
CA LEU A 179 14.19 -14.57 11.81
C LEU A 179 13.15 -15.63 12.15
N SER A 180 12.78 -15.73 13.42
CA SER A 180 11.83 -16.73 13.90
C SER A 180 10.45 -16.10 14.14
N GLU A 181 9.42 -16.80 13.69
CA GLU A 181 8.00 -16.48 13.87
C GLU A 181 7.27 -17.77 14.28
N ASP A 182 6.12 -17.65 14.96
CA ASP A 182 5.40 -18.83 15.48
C ASP A 182 4.99 -19.84 14.38
N GLY A 183 4.92 -19.41 13.11
CA GLY A 183 4.66 -20.22 11.92
C GLY A 183 5.90 -20.63 11.11
N GLY A 184 7.12 -20.21 11.47
CA GLY A 184 8.35 -20.67 10.80
C GLY A 184 9.59 -19.77 10.97
N ASP A 185 10.73 -20.27 10.49
CA ASP A 185 12.01 -19.57 10.48
C ASP A 185 12.37 -19.10 9.05
N LEU A 186 12.74 -17.83 8.89
CA LEU A 186 13.35 -17.26 7.69
C LEU A 186 14.85 -17.06 7.94
N THR A 187 15.71 -17.73 7.15
CA THR A 187 17.17 -17.55 7.25
C THR A 187 17.66 -16.60 6.14
N LEU A 188 18.26 -15.49 6.54
CA LEU A 188 18.94 -14.55 5.65
C LEU A 188 20.44 -14.80 5.72
N THR A 189 21.07 -14.97 4.56
CA THR A 189 22.52 -15.19 4.44
C THR A 189 23.15 -14.05 3.64
N GLY A 190 24.37 -13.65 4.03
CA GLY A 190 25.08 -12.57 3.35
C GLY A 190 24.56 -11.17 3.67
N LEU A 191 23.59 -11.01 4.58
CA LEU A 191 22.88 -9.74 4.79
C LEU A 191 22.86 -9.33 6.27
N ARG A 192 23.05 -8.03 6.50
CA ARG A 192 22.86 -7.36 7.79
C ARG A 192 21.84 -6.24 7.63
N LEU A 193 20.98 -6.10 8.63
CA LEU A 193 19.81 -5.24 8.59
C LEU A 193 19.86 -4.22 9.74
N CYS A 194 19.34 -3.03 9.50
CA CYS A 194 18.92 -2.12 10.57
C CYS A 194 17.72 -1.30 10.10
N ALA A 195 16.83 -0.96 11.02
CA ALA A 195 15.64 -0.17 10.79
C ALA A 195 15.73 1.17 11.54
N THR A 196 15.40 2.25 10.85
CA THR A 196 15.39 3.61 11.41
C THR A 196 14.03 4.27 11.19
N PRO A 197 13.73 5.40 11.86
CA PRO A 197 12.62 6.27 11.43
C PRO A 197 12.79 6.67 9.96
N TYR A 198 11.69 6.96 9.26
CA TYR A 198 11.72 7.21 7.81
C TYR A 198 12.61 8.39 7.43
N ALA A 199 12.60 9.44 8.26
CA ALA A 199 13.38 10.66 8.07
C ALA A 199 14.90 10.45 8.16
N ARG A 200 15.36 9.36 8.82
CA ARG A 200 16.78 9.06 8.95
C ARG A 200 17.23 8.28 7.71
N THR A 201 18.04 8.93 6.88
CA THR A 201 18.50 8.37 5.59
C THR A 201 19.77 7.55 5.73
N GLU A 202 20.54 7.75 6.82
CA GLU A 202 21.76 6.99 7.11
C GLU A 202 21.66 6.33 8.49
N PRO A 203 21.97 5.03 8.62
CA PRO A 203 22.13 4.43 9.93
C PRO A 203 23.36 5.05 10.61
N GLU A 204 23.24 5.39 11.89
CA GLU A 204 24.39 5.89 12.65
C GLU A 204 25.51 4.85 12.58
N HIS A 205 26.64 5.23 12.01
CA HIS A 205 27.82 4.39 11.94
C HIS A 205 28.32 4.20 13.37
N GLY A 206 27.86 3.13 14.02
CA GLY A 206 28.56 2.54 15.16
C GLY A 206 29.98 2.26 14.70
N SER A 207 30.91 3.06 15.21
CA SER A 207 32.33 2.99 14.94
C SER A 207 32.89 1.64 15.40
N ASP A 208 32.78 0.62 14.54
CA ASP A 208 33.71 -0.53 14.51
C ASP A 208 35.01 -0.07 13.80
N ALA A 209 35.59 1.03 14.29
CA ALA A 209 36.99 1.31 14.08
C ALA A 209 37.74 0.52 15.15
N VAL A 210 38.11 -0.71 14.80
CA VAL A 210 39.09 -1.49 15.55
C VAL A 210 40.36 -0.65 15.62
N ALA A 211 40.70 -0.26 16.85
CA ALA A 211 41.99 0.28 17.20
C ALA A 211 43.03 -0.86 17.18
N ASP A 212 44.02 -0.75 16.30
CA ASP A 212 45.37 -1.35 16.41
C ASP A 212 46.17 -0.89 15.16
N THR A 213 47.38 -0.33 15.18
CA THR A 213 48.33 0.09 16.23
C THR A 213 49.38 0.99 15.57
N ASP A 214 50.08 1.77 16.39
CA ASP A 214 51.47 2.25 16.21
C ASP A 214 51.87 3.09 14.98
N THR A 215 52.08 4.39 15.22
CA THR A 215 53.38 5.05 14.99
C THR A 215 53.50 6.28 15.89
N GLU A 216 54.33 6.11 16.92
CA GLU A 216 55.10 7.03 17.78
C GLU A 216 54.64 8.46 18.17
N PRO A 217 54.86 8.84 19.45
CA PRO A 217 54.59 10.18 19.97
C PRO A 217 55.73 11.16 19.67
N HIS A 218 55.45 12.22 18.92
CA HIS A 218 56.38 13.34 18.80
C HIS A 218 56.28 14.25 20.04
N THR A 219 57.20 14.03 20.98
CA THR A 219 57.50 14.91 22.12
C THR A 219 57.89 16.32 21.65
N PRO A 220 57.54 17.41 22.37
CA PRO A 220 57.74 18.78 21.93
C PRO A 220 59.17 19.29 22.19
N VAL A 221 59.68 20.17 21.33
CA VAL A 221 60.94 20.91 21.55
C VAL A 221 60.61 22.37 21.88
N PRO A 222 61.17 22.95 22.97
CA PRO A 222 60.90 24.32 23.37
C PRO A 222 61.90 25.35 22.81
N ALA A 223 61.39 26.57 22.67
CA ALA A 223 61.99 27.91 22.74
C ALA A 223 63.22 28.29 21.88
N MET A 224 63.08 29.42 21.17
CA MET A 224 64.04 30.54 21.25
C MET A 224 63.33 31.87 20.93
N SER A 225 63.41 32.79 21.90
CA SER A 225 63.12 34.22 21.76
C SER A 225 63.99 34.87 20.70
N GLY A 226 63.40 35.80 19.96
CA GLY A 226 64.09 36.77 19.11
C GLY A 226 63.23 38.00 18.96
N SER A 227 63.33 38.89 19.93
CA SER A 227 62.93 40.30 19.85
C SER A 227 63.71 40.96 18.71
N ASP A 228 63.04 41.66 17.80
CA ASP A 228 63.55 42.96 17.38
C ASP A 228 62.45 43.88 16.86
N ASP A 229 62.57 45.12 17.29
CA ASP A 229 61.66 46.25 17.15
C ASP A 229 61.74 46.92 15.78
N ALA A 230 60.66 47.64 15.48
CA ALA A 230 60.60 48.93 14.79
C ALA A 230 60.78 49.06 13.26
N ASP A 231 60.13 50.14 12.80
CA ASP A 231 60.15 50.79 11.49
C ASP A 231 59.47 50.09 10.30
N ASN A 232 58.26 50.56 9.94
CA ASN A 232 58.22 51.53 8.83
C ASN A 232 56.93 52.36 8.82
N LEU A 233 57.13 53.68 8.83
CA LEU A 233 56.17 54.77 8.68
C LEU A 233 56.11 55.17 7.19
N ALA A 234 54.91 55.52 6.71
CA ALA A 234 54.62 56.34 5.53
C ALA A 234 55.00 55.81 4.13
N VAL A 235 53.99 55.67 3.25
CA VAL A 235 53.62 56.63 2.18
C VAL A 235 52.16 56.36 1.79
#